data_AF-A0A536ZNC7-F1
#
_entry.id   AF-A0A536ZNC7-F1
#
_cell.length_a   1.000
_cell.length_b   1.000
_cell.length_c   1.000
_cell.angle_alpha   90.00
_cell.angle_beta   90.00
_cell.angle_gamma   90.00
#
_symmetry.space_group_name_H-M   'P 1'
#
loop_
_entity.id
_entity.type
_entity.pdbx_description
1 polymer ?
#
loop_
_entity_poly.entity_id
_entity_poly.type
_entity_poly.pdbx_seq_one_letter_code
_entity_poly.pdbx_strand_id
1 'polypeptide(L)'
;MQQTHTDNESRRTAALALWRYGNDYLKAAQGLCDDMRITCNESQVHYHLAAQGIEFALKSFLRAKGVTPSDLSARIGHSLLDALQEALARELPSPPDTVLRTIHFIAPHHRDDQFLYFVAADGDFPEFMPMLATGTWILGQVAADVVADYFAYYGHASTSAVDDMLHRMRADLHATTSKIRLLQ
;
A
#
# COMPACT_ATOMS: atom_id res chain seq x y z
N MET A 1 -8.32 22.10 -21.74
CA MET A 1 -8.83 21.59 -20.45
C MET A 1 -8.54 20.09 -20.22
N GLN A 2 -8.63 19.21 -21.24
CA GLN A 2 -8.27 17.79 -21.08
C GLN A 2 -6.79 17.55 -20.73
N GLN A 3 -5.85 18.23 -21.40
CA GLN A 3 -4.40 18.07 -21.14
C GLN A 3 -3.99 18.37 -19.69
N THR A 4 -4.58 19.40 -19.07
CA THR A 4 -4.30 19.76 -17.68
C THR A 4 -4.90 18.77 -16.67
N HIS A 5 -6.02 18.11 -17.01
CA HIS A 5 -6.61 17.06 -16.18
C HIS A 5 -5.74 15.79 -16.19
N THR A 6 -5.29 15.37 -17.37
CA THR A 6 -4.45 14.17 -17.56
C THR A 6 -3.08 14.32 -16.88
N ASP A 7 -2.45 15.51 -16.93
CA ASP A 7 -1.19 15.76 -16.21
C ASP A 7 -1.39 15.74 -14.68
N ASN A 8 -2.49 16.29 -14.18
CA ASN A 8 -2.80 16.30 -12.74
C ASN A 8 -3.10 14.88 -12.20
N GLU A 9 -3.88 14.10 -12.95
CA GLU A 9 -4.19 12.71 -12.62
C GLU A 9 -2.92 11.82 -12.63
N SER A 10 -2.04 12.01 -13.63
CA SER A 10 -0.78 11.28 -13.73
C SER A 10 0.16 11.57 -12.54
N ARG A 11 0.16 12.80 -12.02
CA ARG A 11 0.94 13.16 -10.83
C ARG A 11 0.33 12.59 -9.54
N ARG A 12 -1.00 12.63 -9.39
CA ARG A 12 -1.71 12.05 -8.23
C ARG A 12 -1.57 10.53 -8.18
N THR A 13 -1.43 9.89 -9.33
CA THR A 13 -1.23 8.46 -9.48
C THR A 13 0.23 8.12 -9.83
N ALA A 14 1.19 9.00 -9.56
CA ALA A 14 2.61 8.68 -9.72
C ALA A 14 3.03 7.61 -8.70
N ALA A 15 4.06 6.82 -9.01
CA ALA A 15 4.50 5.73 -8.14
C ALA A 15 4.83 6.22 -6.72
N LEU A 16 5.50 7.38 -6.63
CA LEU A 16 5.82 8.04 -5.36
C LEU A 16 4.59 8.55 -4.62
N ALA A 17 3.61 9.12 -5.33
CA ALA A 17 2.38 9.61 -4.69
C ALA A 17 1.63 8.45 -4.03
N LEU A 18 1.43 7.36 -4.78
CA LEU A 18 0.78 6.14 -4.28
C LEU A 18 1.58 5.48 -3.16
N TRP A 19 2.92 5.47 -3.23
CA TRP A 19 3.75 4.97 -2.15
C TRP A 19 3.49 5.74 -0.85
N ARG A 20 3.44 7.07 -0.92
CA ARG A 20 3.19 7.94 0.23
C ARG A 20 1.78 7.74 0.78
N TYR A 21 0.77 7.70 -0.09
CA TYR A 21 -0.60 7.40 0.32
C TYR A 21 -0.70 6.04 1.02
N GLY A 22 -0.08 5.00 0.45
CA GLY A 22 -0.02 3.68 1.08
C GLY A 22 0.56 3.74 2.49
N ASN A 23 1.71 4.41 2.65
CA ASN A 23 2.34 4.53 3.97
C ASN A 23 1.50 5.34 4.96
N ASP A 24 0.90 6.45 4.53
CA ASP A 24 0.08 7.32 5.39
C ASP A 24 -1.20 6.62 5.85
N TYR A 25 -1.85 5.83 4.99
CA TYR A 25 -3.01 5.02 5.35
C TYR A 25 -2.65 3.93 6.37
N LEU A 26 -1.50 3.26 6.21
CA LEU A 26 -1.03 2.26 7.16
C LEU A 26 -0.68 2.88 8.53
N LYS A 27 -0.06 4.06 8.54
CA LYS A 27 0.18 4.83 9.78
C LYS A 27 -1.11 5.22 10.48
N ALA A 28 -2.09 5.70 9.72
CA ALA A 28 -3.40 6.05 10.27
C ALA A 28 -4.09 4.82 10.86
N ALA A 29 -4.04 3.68 10.16
CA ALA A 29 -4.59 2.43 10.63
C ALA A 29 -3.91 1.96 11.94
N GLN A 30 -2.57 2.02 12.04
CA GLN A 30 -1.83 1.75 13.27
C GLN A 30 -2.20 2.72 14.41
N GLY A 31 -2.29 4.02 14.12
CA GLY A 31 -2.63 5.04 15.12
C GLY A 31 -4.01 4.83 15.75
N LEU A 32 -4.98 4.31 14.99
CA LEU A 32 -6.29 3.93 15.55
C LEU A 32 -6.19 2.78 16.56
N CYS A 33 -5.27 1.84 16.37
CA CYS A 33 -5.05 0.75 17.32
C CYS A 33 -4.28 1.22 18.55
N ASP A 34 -3.22 2.00 18.36
CA ASP A 34 -2.31 2.43 19.43
C ASP A 34 -2.93 3.53 20.32
N ASP A 35 -3.40 4.61 19.69
CA ASP A 35 -3.71 5.86 20.40
C ASP A 35 -5.19 5.90 20.82
N MET A 36 -6.08 5.39 19.96
CA MET A 36 -7.52 5.37 20.25
C MET A 36 -7.96 4.11 21.02
N ARG A 37 -7.03 3.15 21.22
CA ARG A 37 -7.26 1.89 21.94
C ARG A 37 -8.56 1.21 21.51
N ILE A 38 -8.81 1.15 20.21
CA ILE A 38 -9.94 0.41 19.68
C ILE A 38 -9.71 -1.07 20.02
N THR A 39 -10.32 -1.55 21.11
CA THR A 39 -10.23 -2.93 21.59
C THR A 39 -11.25 -3.87 20.95
N CYS A 40 -12.19 -3.27 20.21
CA CYS A 40 -13.26 -3.95 19.49
C CYS A 40 -12.68 -4.37 18.12
N ASN A 41 -12.37 -5.66 17.98
CA ASN A 41 -11.93 -6.24 16.71
C ASN A 41 -12.99 -6.09 15.62
N GLU A 42 -14.24 -5.80 16.00
CA GLU A 42 -15.36 -5.53 15.11
C GLU A 42 -15.30 -4.12 14.49
N SER A 43 -14.41 -3.24 14.99
CA SER A 43 -14.25 -1.88 14.45
C SER A 43 -13.60 -1.92 13.08
N GLN A 44 -14.41 -1.81 12.03
CA GLN A 44 -13.93 -2.08 10.67
C GLN A 44 -13.06 -0.97 10.06
N VAL A 45 -12.95 0.17 10.74
CA VAL A 45 -12.25 1.36 10.24
C VAL A 45 -10.76 1.09 10.03
N HIS A 46 -10.11 0.41 10.97
CA HIS A 46 -8.67 0.12 10.85
C HIS A 46 -8.39 -0.88 9.72
N TYR A 47 -9.28 -1.85 9.53
CA TYR A 47 -9.19 -2.79 8.40
C TYR A 47 -9.41 -2.11 7.06
N HIS A 48 -10.37 -1.19 6.96
CA HIS A 48 -10.56 -0.40 5.74
C HIS A 48 -9.30 0.41 5.39
N LEU A 49 -8.74 1.12 6.37
CA LEU A 49 -7.52 1.90 6.15
C LEU A 49 -6.34 1.02 5.75
N ALA A 50 -6.19 -0.16 6.36
CA ALA A 50 -5.16 -1.10 5.98
C ALA A 50 -5.37 -1.67 4.57
N ALA A 51 -6.61 -2.02 4.19
CA ALA A 51 -6.94 -2.48 2.85
C ALA A 51 -6.61 -1.42 1.79
N GLN A 52 -6.99 -0.17 2.04
CA GLN A 52 -6.64 0.96 1.16
C GLN A 52 -5.13 1.19 1.09
N GLY A 53 -4.43 1.04 2.22
CA GLY A 53 -2.96 1.10 2.26
C GLY A 53 -2.29 0.02 1.41
N ILE A 54 -2.80 -1.22 1.47
CA ILE A 54 -2.35 -2.34 0.63
C ILE A 54 -2.64 -2.08 -0.85
N GLU A 55 -3.83 -1.55 -1.18
CA GLU A 55 -4.19 -1.18 -2.56
C GLU A 55 -3.17 -0.17 -3.13
N PHE A 56 -2.90 0.91 -2.40
CA PHE A 56 -1.94 1.93 -2.83
C PHE A 56 -0.52 1.38 -2.92
N ALA A 57 -0.11 0.47 -2.03
CA ALA A 57 1.18 -0.19 -2.12
C ALA A 57 1.33 -1.01 -3.41
N LEU A 58 0.32 -1.82 -3.75
CA LEU A 58 0.30 -2.60 -4.99
C LEU A 58 0.28 -1.68 -6.22
N LYS A 59 -0.56 -0.64 -6.23
CA LYS A 59 -0.61 0.32 -7.34
C LYS A 59 0.68 1.10 -7.49
N SER A 60 1.36 1.44 -6.40
CA SER A 60 2.69 2.05 -6.42
C SER A 60 3.70 1.14 -7.12
N PHE A 61 3.70 -0.16 -6.79
CA PHE A 61 4.49 -1.17 -7.50
C PHE A 61 4.22 -1.18 -9.00
N LEU A 62 2.95 -1.25 -9.37
CA LEU A 62 2.54 -1.28 -10.77
C LEU A 62 2.94 -0.02 -11.53
N ARG A 63 2.81 1.17 -10.94
CA ARG A 63 3.28 2.42 -11.55
C ARG A 63 4.78 2.44 -11.74
N ALA A 64 5.55 2.02 -10.73
CA ALA A 64 7.00 1.96 -10.83
C ALA A 64 7.47 0.97 -11.92
N LYS A 65 6.66 -0.06 -12.22
CA LYS A 65 6.87 -0.97 -13.36
C LYS A 65 6.24 -0.49 -14.67
N GLY A 66 5.81 0.77 -14.75
CA GLY A 66 5.34 1.41 -15.98
C GLY A 66 3.87 1.16 -16.36
N VAL A 67 3.04 0.57 -15.49
CA VAL A 67 1.58 0.47 -15.74
C VAL A 67 0.99 1.87 -15.79
N THR A 68 0.22 2.21 -16.82
CA THR A 68 -0.32 3.58 -16.97
C THR A 68 -1.46 3.87 -15.97
N PRO A 69 -1.76 5.14 -15.66
CA PRO A 69 -2.92 5.50 -14.84
C PRO A 69 -4.24 4.94 -15.40
N SER A 70 -4.41 4.94 -16.73
CA SER A 70 -5.58 4.37 -17.38
C SER A 70 -5.68 2.86 -17.22
N ASP A 71 -4.56 2.13 -17.29
CA ASP A 71 -4.57 0.68 -17.07
C ASP A 71 -4.86 0.34 -15.60
N LEU A 72 -4.33 1.14 -14.68
CA LEU A 72 -4.65 1.00 -13.25
C LEU A 72 -6.14 1.18 -12.98
N SER A 73 -6.77 2.22 -13.54
CA SER A 73 -8.18 2.50 -13.28
C SER A 73 -9.11 1.54 -14.03
N ALA A 74 -8.88 1.30 -15.32
CA ALA A 74 -9.82 0.56 -16.16
C ALA A 74 -9.69 -0.96 -16.04
N ARG A 75 -8.47 -1.49 -15.84
CA ARG A 75 -8.23 -2.93 -15.82
C ARG A 75 -8.11 -3.50 -14.41
N ILE A 76 -7.48 -2.77 -13.50
CA ILE A 76 -7.18 -3.25 -12.14
C ILE A 76 -8.19 -2.70 -11.13
N GLY A 77 -8.63 -1.45 -11.31
CA GLY A 77 -9.63 -0.83 -10.46
C GLY A 77 -9.22 -0.87 -8.99
N HIS A 78 -10.11 -1.32 -8.11
CA HIS A 78 -9.90 -1.43 -6.66
C HIS A 78 -9.63 -2.87 -6.19
N SER A 79 -9.46 -3.81 -7.11
CA SER A 79 -9.29 -5.22 -6.78
C SER A 79 -7.87 -5.51 -6.29
N LEU A 80 -7.74 -5.88 -5.02
CA LEU A 80 -6.45 -6.29 -4.44
C LEU A 80 -5.89 -7.56 -5.07
N LEU A 81 -6.76 -8.48 -5.50
CA LEU A 81 -6.34 -9.74 -6.12
C LEU A 81 -5.81 -9.51 -7.53
N ASP A 82 -6.49 -8.68 -8.33
CA ASP A 82 -6.01 -8.36 -9.68
C ASP A 82 -4.72 -7.53 -9.61
N ALA A 83 -4.63 -6.59 -8.67
CA ALA A 83 -3.42 -5.82 -8.44
C ALA A 83 -2.24 -6.71 -8.00
N LEU A 84 -2.48 -7.69 -7.12
CA LEU A 84 -1.46 -8.65 -6.70
C LEU A 84 -1.02 -9.54 -7.85
N GLN A 85 -1.96 -10.11 -8.60
CA GLN A 85 -1.67 -10.97 -9.75
C GLN A 85 -0.83 -10.23 -10.80
N GLU A 86 -1.20 -8.99 -11.12
CA GLU A 86 -0.44 -8.16 -12.04
C GLU A 86 0.95 -7.81 -11.48
N ALA A 87 1.06 -7.53 -10.19
CA ALA A 87 2.35 -7.23 -9.56
C ALA A 87 3.28 -8.46 -9.63
N LEU A 88 2.77 -9.67 -9.38
CA LEU A 88 3.52 -10.92 -9.51
C LEU A 88 3.96 -11.16 -10.96
N ALA A 89 3.09 -10.89 -11.95
CA ALA A 89 3.44 -10.97 -13.36
C ALA A 89 4.53 -9.96 -13.78
N ARG A 90 4.75 -8.92 -12.95
CA ARG A 90 5.75 -7.86 -13.13
C ARG A 90 6.89 -7.96 -12.11
N GLU A 91 7.19 -9.19 -11.68
CA GLU A 91 8.36 -9.52 -10.87
C GLU A 91 8.33 -8.95 -9.44
N LEU A 92 7.14 -8.76 -8.86
CA LEU A 92 7.05 -8.65 -7.41
C LEU A 92 7.68 -9.92 -6.80
N PRO A 93 8.63 -9.81 -5.85
CA PRO A 93 9.21 -10.97 -5.21
C PRO A 93 8.12 -11.87 -4.61
N SER A 94 8.35 -13.18 -4.59
CA SER A 94 7.36 -14.15 -4.06
C SER A 94 6.92 -13.74 -2.65
N PRO A 95 5.63 -13.40 -2.44
CA PRO A 95 5.17 -12.93 -1.15
C PRO A 95 5.22 -14.06 -0.11
N PRO A 96 5.54 -13.74 1.16
CA PRO A 96 5.35 -14.67 2.27
C PRO A 96 3.89 -15.13 2.37
N ASP A 97 3.65 -16.35 2.86
CA ASP A 97 2.29 -16.88 3.00
C ASP A 97 1.37 -15.97 3.84
N THR A 98 1.92 -15.28 4.82
CA THR A 98 1.18 -14.31 5.65
C THR A 98 0.63 -13.15 4.83
N VAL A 99 1.39 -12.66 3.84
CA VAL A 99 0.97 -11.62 2.91
C VAL A 99 -0.16 -12.14 2.01
N LEU A 100 0.02 -13.34 1.44
CA LEU A 100 -0.99 -13.96 0.59
C LEU A 100 -2.30 -14.18 1.35
N ARG A 101 -2.24 -14.78 2.55
CA ARG A 101 -3.43 -15.00 3.40
C ARG A 101 -4.15 -13.70 3.74
N THR A 102 -3.39 -12.66 4.10
CA THR A 102 -3.95 -11.33 4.42
C THR A 102 -4.70 -10.74 3.23
N ILE A 103 -4.09 -10.74 2.04
CA ILE A 103 -4.72 -10.18 0.83
C ILE A 103 -5.99 -10.98 0.48
N HIS A 104 -5.92 -12.31 0.49
CA HIS A 104 -7.08 -13.16 0.20
C HIS A 104 -8.22 -12.94 1.19
N PHE A 105 -7.88 -12.72 2.47
CA PHE A 105 -8.87 -12.44 3.50
C PHE A 105 -9.57 -11.10 3.28
N ILE A 106 -8.81 -10.02 3.03
CA ILE A 106 -9.37 -8.65 3.01
C ILE A 106 -9.98 -8.27 1.65
N ALA A 107 -9.53 -8.87 0.54
CA ALA A 107 -9.96 -8.54 -0.81
C ALA A 107 -11.47 -8.67 -1.11
N PRO A 108 -12.23 -9.64 -0.54
CA PRO A 108 -13.69 -9.67 -0.68
C PRO A 108 -14.39 -8.45 -0.10
N HIS A 109 -13.78 -7.82 0.91
CA HIS A 109 -14.33 -6.69 1.66
C HIS A 109 -13.89 -5.34 1.08
N HIS A 110 -12.90 -5.31 0.21
CA HIS A 110 -12.37 -4.10 -0.41
C HIS A 110 -12.63 -4.13 -1.92
N ARG A 111 -13.82 -3.70 -2.35
CA ARG A 111 -14.28 -3.79 -3.75
C ARG A 111 -15.13 -2.60 -4.15
N ASP A 112 -15.07 -2.22 -5.43
CA ASP A 112 -15.98 -1.24 -6.06
C ASP A 112 -16.10 0.09 -5.30
N ASP A 113 -14.96 0.70 -4.94
CA ASP A 113 -14.88 1.96 -4.16
C ASP A 113 -15.45 1.87 -2.73
N GLN A 114 -15.75 0.66 -2.25
CA GLN A 114 -16.42 0.45 -0.97
C GLN A 114 -15.69 -0.57 -0.11
N PHE A 115 -15.81 -0.36 1.19
CA PHE A 115 -15.48 -1.36 2.18
C PHE A 115 -16.76 -2.02 2.66
N LEU A 116 -16.94 -3.29 2.29
CA LEU A 116 -18.07 -4.09 2.70
C LEU A 116 -17.85 -4.67 4.09
N TYR A 117 -18.90 -4.67 4.90
CA TYR A 117 -18.78 -5.07 6.29
C TYR A 117 -18.33 -6.54 6.44
N PHE A 118 -17.46 -6.81 7.41
CA PHE A 118 -17.16 -8.18 7.86
C PHE A 118 -18.40 -8.84 8.46
N VAL A 119 -18.65 -10.07 8.05
CA VAL A 119 -19.46 -11.03 8.80
C VAL A 119 -18.51 -12.14 9.22
N ALA A 120 -18.03 -12.06 10.46
CA ALA A 120 -17.23 -13.10 11.10
C ALA A 120 -17.98 -13.55 12.37
N ALA A 121 -17.81 -14.81 12.79
CA ALA A 121 -18.30 -15.21 14.11
C ALA A 121 -17.45 -14.55 15.21
N ASP A 122 -17.99 -14.47 16.43
CA ASP A 122 -17.25 -13.97 17.59
C ASP A 122 -15.94 -14.75 17.74
N GLY A 123 -14.80 -14.04 17.75
CA GLY A 123 -13.47 -14.62 17.84
C GLY A 123 -12.77 -14.92 16.51
N ASP A 124 -13.46 -14.80 15.37
CA ASP A 124 -12.89 -15.07 14.04
C ASP A 124 -12.34 -13.81 13.33
N PHE A 125 -12.36 -12.65 14.00
CA PHE A 125 -11.77 -11.43 13.45
C PHE A 125 -10.25 -11.58 13.32
N PRO A 126 -9.68 -11.20 12.18
CA PRO A 126 -8.26 -11.39 11.92
C PRO A 126 -7.41 -10.50 12.82
N GLU A 127 -6.22 -10.98 13.16
CA GLU A 127 -5.20 -10.12 13.74
C GLU A 127 -4.92 -8.95 12.77
N PHE A 128 -4.83 -7.75 13.33
CA PHE A 128 -4.58 -6.55 12.55
C PHE A 128 -3.12 -6.41 12.09
N MET A 129 -2.17 -6.86 12.92
CA MET A 129 -0.74 -6.71 12.65
C MET A 129 -0.27 -7.32 11.31
N PRO A 130 -0.75 -8.51 10.90
CA PRO A 130 -0.52 -9.02 9.55
C PRO A 130 -0.92 -8.09 8.41
N MET A 131 -1.97 -7.26 8.58
CA MET A 131 -2.39 -6.29 7.55
C MET A 131 -1.38 -5.17 7.38
N LEU A 132 -0.90 -4.63 8.49
CA LEU A 132 0.16 -3.62 8.46
C LEU A 132 1.47 -4.18 7.92
N ALA A 133 1.85 -5.38 8.35
CA ALA A 133 3.04 -6.06 7.85
C ALA A 133 2.96 -6.31 6.34
N THR A 134 1.75 -6.61 5.83
CA THR A 134 1.52 -6.81 4.40
C THR A 134 1.74 -5.55 3.60
N GLY A 135 1.08 -4.45 3.95
CA GLY A 135 1.23 -3.18 3.23
C GLY A 135 2.68 -2.67 3.27
N THR A 136 3.31 -2.72 4.45
CA THR A 136 4.70 -2.25 4.62
C THR A 136 5.72 -3.13 3.92
N TRP A 137 5.50 -4.45 3.84
CA TRP A 137 6.34 -5.34 3.05
C TRP A 137 6.31 -4.98 1.56
N ILE A 138 5.12 -4.74 0.96
CA ILE A 138 4.98 -4.37 -0.45
C ILE A 138 5.66 -3.02 -0.72
N LEU A 139 5.41 -2.01 0.12
CA LEU A 139 6.07 -0.70 0.01
C LEU A 139 7.59 -0.79 0.13
N GLY A 140 8.09 -1.73 0.95
CA GLY A 140 9.51 -2.02 1.07
C GLY A 140 10.11 -2.61 -0.20
N GLN A 141 9.39 -3.48 -0.90
CA GLN A 141 9.85 -4.08 -2.17
C GLN A 141 9.99 -3.04 -3.27
N VAL A 142 9.07 -2.06 -3.36
CA VAL A 142 9.05 -1.09 -4.46
C VAL A 142 9.88 0.17 -4.20
N ALA A 143 10.35 0.42 -2.97
CA ALA A 143 10.93 1.72 -2.61
C ALA A 143 12.07 2.17 -3.55
N ALA A 144 12.95 1.25 -3.97
CA ALA A 144 14.04 1.58 -4.90
C ALA A 144 13.54 1.96 -6.30
N ASP A 145 12.59 1.19 -6.84
CA ASP A 145 12.00 1.44 -8.16
C ASP A 145 11.21 2.75 -8.19
N VAL A 146 10.51 3.09 -7.09
CA VAL A 146 9.82 4.38 -6.95
C VAL A 146 10.79 5.56 -6.99
N VAL A 147 11.95 5.43 -6.34
CA VAL A 147 12.98 6.49 -6.35
C VAL A 147 13.58 6.61 -7.76
N ALA A 148 13.85 5.49 -8.43
CA ALA A 148 14.34 5.47 -9.80
C ALA A 148 13.34 6.12 -10.78
N ASP A 149 12.05 5.77 -10.69
CA ASP A 149 10.96 6.36 -11.49
C ASP A 149 10.86 7.88 -11.26
N TYR A 150 10.90 8.32 -10.01
CA TYR A 150 10.85 9.74 -9.65
C TYR A 150 11.98 10.54 -10.31
N PHE A 151 13.23 10.08 -10.22
CA PHE A 151 14.36 10.79 -10.81
C PHE A 151 14.44 10.64 -12.34
N ALA A 152 13.92 9.54 -12.91
CA ALA A 152 13.78 9.44 -14.35
C ALA A 152 12.83 10.53 -14.90
N TYR A 153 11.77 10.86 -14.16
CA TYR A 153 10.80 11.89 -14.56
C TYR A 153 11.27 13.34 -14.30
N TYR A 154 11.87 13.62 -13.13
CA TYR A 154 12.24 14.98 -12.72
C TYR A 154 13.67 15.41 -13.10
N GLY A 155 14.45 14.53 -13.73
CA GLY A 155 15.82 14.79 -14.19
C GLY A 155 16.88 14.07 -13.34
N HIS A 156 18.09 13.94 -13.90
CA HIS A 156 19.16 13.14 -13.32
C HIS A 156 19.54 13.61 -11.91
N ALA A 157 19.40 12.72 -10.94
CA ALA A 157 19.93 12.91 -9.60
C ALA A 157 21.38 12.45 -9.48
N SER A 158 22.10 13.06 -8.54
CA SER A 158 23.33 12.47 -8.04
C SER A 158 23.02 11.17 -7.29
N THR A 159 23.98 10.24 -7.26
CA THR A 159 23.87 9.00 -6.47
C THR A 159 23.50 9.28 -5.01
N SER A 160 24.09 10.33 -4.40
CA SER A 160 23.77 10.75 -3.04
C SER A 160 22.29 11.09 -2.82
N ALA A 161 21.65 11.77 -3.79
CA ALA A 161 20.24 12.15 -3.65
C ALA A 161 19.28 10.95 -3.75
N VAL A 162 19.64 9.94 -4.57
CA VAL A 162 18.94 8.66 -4.66
C VAL A 162 19.03 7.91 -3.33
N ASP A 163 20.25 7.76 -2.80
CA ASP A 163 20.51 7.06 -1.55
C ASP A 163 19.81 7.73 -0.35
N ASP A 164 19.87 9.07 -0.27
CA ASP A 164 19.21 9.83 0.79
C ASP A 164 17.69 9.66 0.76
N MET A 165 17.08 9.69 -0.43
CA MET A 165 15.63 9.52 -0.57
C MET A 165 15.21 8.10 -0.19
N LEU A 166 15.93 7.09 -0.69
CA LEU A 166 15.67 5.70 -0.36
C LEU A 166 15.84 5.43 1.15
N HIS A 167 16.87 6.02 1.77
CA HIS A 167 17.09 5.94 3.20
C HIS A 167 15.91 6.53 3.99
N ARG A 168 15.43 7.73 3.63
CA ARG A 168 14.26 8.35 4.26
C ARG A 168 13.00 7.50 4.11
N MET A 169 12.73 6.96 2.92
CA MET A 169 11.57 6.10 2.68
C MET A 169 11.62 4.83 3.53
N ARG A 170 12.79 4.18 3.62
CA ARG A 170 12.99 3.00 4.47
C ARG A 170 12.85 3.32 5.96
N ALA A 171 13.40 4.45 6.41
CA ALA A 171 13.26 4.90 7.79
C ALA A 171 11.78 5.16 8.13
N ASP A 172 11.02 5.73 7.21
CA ASP A 172 9.59 6.03 7.39
C ASP A 172 8.72 4.76 7.45
N LEU A 173 9.04 3.74 6.64
CA LEU A 173 8.43 2.40 6.76
C LEU A 173 8.81 1.72 8.06
N HIS A 174 10.07 1.85 8.49
CA HIS A 174 10.52 1.29 9.74
C HIS A 174 9.82 1.94 10.93
N ALA A 175 9.62 3.27 10.93
CA ALA A 175 8.85 3.98 11.95
C ALA A 175 7.40 3.46 12.06
N THR A 176 6.80 3.12 10.93
CA THR A 176 5.44 2.55 10.87
C THR A 176 5.36 1.14 11.46
N THR A 177 6.45 0.37 11.39
CA THR A 177 6.51 -1.04 11.86
C THR A 177 7.24 -1.23 13.19
N SER A 178 7.97 -0.23 13.71
CA SER A 178 8.79 -0.38 14.92
C SER A 178 7.97 -0.31 16.21
N LYS A 179 6.75 0.25 16.17
CA LYS A 179 5.79 0.17 17.29
C LYS A 179 5.17 -1.23 17.47
N ILE A 180 5.34 -2.13 16.49
CA ILE A 180 4.78 -3.50 16.49
C ILE A 180 5.39 -4.40 17.60
N ARG A 181 6.42 -3.94 18.32
CA ARG A 181 7.18 -4.72 19.32
C ARG A 181 6.83 -4.49 20.80
N LEU A 182 5.83 -3.69 21.16
CA LEU A 182 5.51 -3.42 22.58
C LEU A 182 4.49 -4.37 23.23
N LEU A 183 4.37 -5.60 22.73
CA LEU A 183 3.67 -6.69 23.41
C LEU A 183 4.60 -7.91 23.47
N GLN A 184 5.56 -7.86 24.39
CA GLN A 184 6.22 -9.04 24.96
C GLN A 184 5.72 -9.24 26.39
#